data_AF-A0A316DPU9-F1
#
_entry.id   AF-A0A316DPU9-F1
#
_cell.length_a   1.000
_cell.length_b   1.000
_cell.length_c   1.000
_cell.angle_alpha   90.00
_cell.angle_beta   90.00
_cell.angle_gamma   90.00
#
_symmetry.space_group_name_H-M   'P 1'
#
loop_
_entity.id
_entity.type
_entity.pdbx_description
1 polymer ?
#
loop_
_entity_poly.entity_id
_entity_poly.type
_entity_poly.pdbx_seq_one_letter_code
_entity_poly.pdbx_strand_id
1 'polypeptide(L)'
;MSYCYIRLMQKHLISILIPFKNTALFLPECLDSILNQTYTHWELIIIDDGSTDNSYQIVNNYTEQDKRIKLFKNNGEGIIAALRLAFKKSSGTYITRMDSDDIMPINKLEILLNNLLLHGKKHLATGLVSYFSKEGINDGYKNYENWLNKLTLDGNNYSEIYKECVIPSPCWMVHKDDLLACDAFNPDDYPEDYDLTFRFYKYQLKVIPCNKVLHYWRDYSNRTSRTHEHYAQNYFLEIKLKYFLELDYNASRPLVIWGAGNKGKNIAKLLINKNVDFIWICNNPKKIGKHIYEKKLYSFNYLKELENAQSIITVANKKSQQTIRTFFKNANKQAMQDYFFFC
;
A
#
# COMPACT_ATOMS: atom_id res chain seq x y z
N MET A 1 -23.17 5.24 29.29
CA MET A 1 -23.34 6.38 28.37
C MET A 1 -22.24 7.45 28.45
N SER A 2 -21.28 7.40 29.38
CA SER A 2 -20.38 8.54 29.67
C SER A 2 -19.05 8.58 28.86
N TYR A 3 -18.35 7.46 28.65
CA TYR A 3 -17.00 7.51 28.03
C TYR A 3 -16.96 7.73 26.51
N CYS A 4 -17.88 7.11 25.77
CA CYS A 4 -17.96 7.26 24.31
C CYS A 4 -18.37 8.69 23.91
N TYR A 5 -19.24 9.31 24.72
CA TYR A 5 -19.70 10.68 24.51
C TYR A 5 -18.60 11.72 24.79
N ILE A 6 -17.77 11.51 25.82
CA ILE A 6 -16.63 12.39 26.13
C ILE A 6 -15.56 12.34 25.03
N ARG A 7 -15.28 11.17 24.43
CA ARG A 7 -14.35 11.06 23.28
C ARG A 7 -14.82 11.84 22.05
N LEU A 8 -16.13 11.90 21.80
CA LEU A 8 -16.70 12.65 20.67
C LEU A 8 -16.63 14.18 20.87
N MET A 9 -16.51 14.65 22.12
CA MET A 9 -16.41 16.08 22.45
C MET A 9 -14.97 16.62 22.42
N GLN A 10 -13.95 15.76 22.44
CA GLN A 10 -12.57 16.20 22.36
C GLN A 10 -12.19 16.44 20.89
N LYS A 11 -11.86 17.69 20.56
CA LYS A 11 -11.38 18.05 19.21
C LYS A 11 -9.95 17.49 19.04
N HIS A 12 -9.81 16.39 18.33
CA HIS A 12 -8.51 15.75 18.08
C HIS A 12 -7.78 16.39 16.89
N LEU A 13 -6.54 16.81 17.07
CA LEU A 13 -5.76 17.36 15.96
C LEU A 13 -5.38 16.25 14.98
N ILE A 14 -5.66 16.46 13.69
CA ILE A 14 -5.20 15.62 12.58
C ILE A 14 -4.00 16.29 11.91
N SER A 15 -2.88 15.60 11.76
CA SER A 15 -1.80 16.05 10.88
C SER A 15 -1.89 15.38 9.52
N ILE A 16 -1.95 16.20 8.48
CA ILE A 16 -1.92 15.79 7.08
C ILE A 16 -0.47 15.97 6.59
N LEU A 17 0.13 14.92 6.07
CA LEU A 17 1.51 14.94 5.58
C LEU A 17 1.52 14.91 4.05
N ILE A 18 2.14 15.91 3.42
CA ILE A 18 2.25 16.02 1.95
C ILE A 18 3.69 16.30 1.54
N PRO A 19 4.40 15.33 0.95
CA PRO A 19 5.58 15.62 0.13
C PRO A 19 5.12 16.15 -1.24
N PHE A 20 5.80 17.14 -1.81
CA PHE A 20 5.53 17.61 -3.17
C PHE A 20 6.81 17.95 -3.93
N LYS A 21 6.78 17.74 -5.25
CA LYS A 21 7.84 18.14 -6.17
C LYS A 21 7.27 18.38 -7.55
N ASN A 22 7.41 19.60 -8.06
CA ASN A 22 6.99 19.96 -9.42
C ASN A 22 5.52 19.63 -9.74
N THR A 23 4.60 19.96 -8.82
CA THR A 23 3.15 19.75 -8.97
C THR A 23 2.36 21.06 -9.03
N ALA A 24 2.95 22.13 -9.56
CA ALA A 24 2.33 23.47 -9.58
C ALA A 24 0.94 23.47 -10.23
N LEU A 25 0.74 22.62 -11.24
CA LEU A 25 -0.54 22.49 -11.94
C LEU A 25 -1.67 21.95 -11.06
N PHE A 26 -1.36 21.14 -10.04
CA PHE A 26 -2.37 20.40 -9.28
C PHE A 26 -2.54 20.91 -7.85
N LEU A 27 -1.53 21.59 -7.32
CA LEU A 27 -1.51 22.10 -5.95
C LEU A 27 -2.73 22.94 -5.56
N PRO A 28 -3.25 23.88 -6.39
CA PRO A 28 -4.43 24.64 -6.03
C PRO A 28 -5.65 23.75 -5.74
N GLU A 29 -5.98 22.82 -6.64
CA GLU A 29 -7.10 21.88 -6.44
C GLU A 29 -6.86 20.98 -5.21
N CYS A 30 -5.63 20.50 -4.99
CA CYS A 30 -5.28 19.70 -3.82
C CYS A 30 -5.48 20.48 -2.52
N LEU A 31 -4.91 21.69 -2.41
CA LEU A 31 -4.96 22.53 -1.21
C LEU A 31 -6.39 23.01 -0.91
N ASP A 32 -7.14 23.43 -1.94
CA ASP A 32 -8.54 23.83 -1.78
C ASP A 32 -9.39 22.66 -1.25
N SER A 33 -9.12 21.43 -1.69
CA SER A 33 -9.83 20.25 -1.19
C SER A 33 -9.58 19.95 0.30
N ILE A 34 -8.41 20.34 0.82
CA ILE A 34 -8.04 20.23 2.23
C ILE A 34 -8.67 21.37 3.04
N LEU A 35 -8.63 22.59 2.52
CA LEU A 35 -9.24 23.76 3.16
C LEU A 35 -10.75 23.59 3.38
N ASN A 36 -11.41 22.94 2.41
CA ASN A 36 -12.85 22.72 2.40
C ASN A 36 -13.32 21.52 3.25
N GLN A 37 -12.42 20.83 3.99
CA GLN A 37 -12.80 19.68 4.82
C GLN A 37 -13.82 20.06 5.90
N THR A 38 -14.86 19.24 6.10
CA THR A 38 -15.90 19.45 7.13
C THR A 38 -15.31 19.44 8.55
N TYR A 39 -14.32 18.58 8.80
CA TYR A 39 -13.55 18.60 10.03
C TYR A 39 -12.48 19.69 9.97
N THR A 40 -12.51 20.65 10.90
CA THR A 40 -11.70 21.88 10.81
C THR A 40 -10.42 21.87 11.65
N HIS A 41 -10.24 20.92 12.57
CA HIS A 41 -9.08 20.88 13.47
C HIS A 41 -7.97 19.98 12.95
N TRP A 42 -7.31 20.47 11.92
CA TRP A 42 -6.17 19.82 11.31
C TRP A 42 -4.99 20.80 11.18
N GLU A 43 -3.82 20.24 10.94
CA GLU A 43 -2.67 20.96 10.41
C GLU A 43 -2.17 20.23 9.15
N LEU A 44 -1.68 20.99 8.18
CA LEU A 44 -1.05 20.47 6.98
C LEU A 44 0.45 20.71 7.09
N ILE A 45 1.22 19.63 7.12
CA ILE A 45 2.67 19.67 7.02
C ILE A 45 3.05 19.30 5.59
N ILE A 46 3.44 20.31 4.81
CA ILE A 46 3.72 20.18 3.39
C ILE A 46 5.20 20.47 3.11
N ILE A 47 5.88 19.52 2.45
CA ILE A 47 7.33 19.49 2.30
C ILE A 47 7.71 19.58 0.82
N ASP A 48 8.43 20.64 0.45
CA ASP A 48 8.99 20.81 -0.90
C ASP A 48 10.25 19.96 -1.06
N ASP A 49 10.21 18.95 -1.94
CA ASP A 49 11.33 18.06 -2.26
C ASP A 49 12.19 18.58 -3.43
N GLY A 50 12.49 19.88 -3.38
CA GLY A 50 13.33 20.57 -4.36
C GLY A 50 12.60 20.83 -5.69
N SER A 51 11.42 21.45 -5.63
CA SER A 51 10.70 21.89 -6.83
C SER A 51 11.51 22.95 -7.59
N THR A 52 11.49 22.85 -8.92
CA THR A 52 12.08 23.79 -9.87
C THR A 52 11.02 24.60 -10.62
N ASP A 53 9.75 24.25 -10.48
CA ASP A 53 8.62 25.02 -10.99
C ASP A 53 8.06 25.99 -9.92
N ASN A 54 6.87 26.56 -10.17
CA ASN A 54 6.24 27.51 -9.25
C ASN A 54 5.58 26.86 -8.02
N SER A 55 5.75 25.56 -7.77
CA SER A 55 5.07 24.84 -6.68
C SER A 55 5.31 25.47 -5.31
N TYR A 56 6.57 25.80 -4.98
CA TYR A 56 6.90 26.40 -3.68
C TYR A 56 6.16 27.72 -3.45
N GLN A 57 6.14 28.59 -4.47
CA GLN A 57 5.49 29.90 -4.36
C GLN A 57 3.97 29.75 -4.19
N ILE A 58 3.35 28.81 -4.91
CA ILE A 58 1.93 28.50 -4.76
C ILE A 58 1.64 28.13 -3.31
N VAL A 59 2.35 27.15 -2.74
CA VAL A 59 2.12 26.74 -1.35
C VAL A 59 2.40 27.88 -0.37
N ASN A 60 3.44 28.69 -0.59
CA ASN A 60 3.76 29.83 0.26
C ASN A 60 2.57 30.82 0.34
N ASN A 61 1.93 31.14 -0.78
CA ASN A 61 0.74 32.00 -0.81
C ASN A 61 -0.41 31.43 0.04
N TYR A 62 -0.58 30.10 0.10
CA TYR A 62 -1.58 29.45 0.95
C TYR A 62 -1.22 29.54 2.45
N THR A 63 0.07 29.48 2.81
CA THR A 63 0.52 29.65 4.22
C THR A 63 0.30 31.08 4.76
N GLU A 64 0.29 32.07 3.87
CA GLU A 64 -0.03 33.46 4.22
C GLU A 64 -1.51 33.61 4.56
N GLN A 65 -2.37 32.85 3.88
CA GLN A 65 -3.83 32.87 4.03
C GLN A 65 -4.35 31.98 5.17
N ASP A 66 -3.73 30.82 5.41
CA ASP A 66 -4.17 29.88 6.45
C ASP A 66 -2.99 29.35 7.28
N LYS A 67 -2.98 29.67 8.57
CA LYS A 67 -1.91 29.30 9.51
C LYS A 67 -1.87 27.81 9.87
N ARG A 68 -2.88 27.03 9.49
CA ARG A 68 -2.88 25.57 9.63
C ARG A 68 -1.93 24.91 8.62
N ILE A 69 -1.56 25.61 7.55
CA ILE A 69 -0.64 25.12 6.52
C ILE A 69 0.79 25.54 6.89
N LYS A 70 1.68 24.55 7.01
CA LYS A 70 3.09 24.74 7.37
C LYS A 70 3.97 24.17 6.27
N LEU A 71 4.60 25.07 5.52
CA LEU A 71 5.54 24.75 4.44
C LEU A 71 6.96 24.61 4.99
N PHE A 72 7.64 23.53 4.60
CA PHE A 72 9.07 23.34 4.85
C PHE A 72 9.77 22.86 3.57
N LYS A 73 11.09 23.03 3.52
CA LYS A 73 11.93 22.45 2.48
C LYS A 73 12.51 21.12 2.96
N ASN A 74 12.59 20.14 2.07
CA ASN A 74 13.29 18.90 2.35
C ASN A 74 14.80 19.16 2.44
N ASN A 75 15.44 18.65 3.50
CA ASN A 75 16.89 18.71 3.67
C ASN A 75 17.58 17.43 3.18
N GLY A 76 16.82 16.37 2.90
CA GLY A 76 17.28 15.18 2.20
C GLY A 76 16.71 15.13 0.79
N GLU A 77 16.71 13.95 0.19
CA GLU A 77 16.19 13.74 -1.17
C GLU A 77 15.06 12.69 -1.17
N GLY A 78 14.02 12.97 -1.94
CA GLY A 78 12.96 12.02 -2.24
C GLY A 78 11.86 11.94 -1.18
N ILE A 79 10.82 11.18 -1.55
CA ILE A 79 9.56 11.11 -0.82
C ILE A 79 9.72 10.60 0.63
N ILE A 80 10.62 9.66 0.88
CA ILE A 80 10.83 9.09 2.20
C ILE A 80 11.43 10.14 3.15
N ALA A 81 12.47 10.85 2.73
CA ALA A 81 13.06 11.93 3.51
C ALA A 81 12.06 13.05 3.79
N ALA A 82 11.24 13.41 2.79
CA ALA A 82 10.17 14.39 2.95
C ALA A 82 9.11 13.93 3.96
N LEU A 83 8.64 12.67 3.89
CA LEU A 83 7.68 12.12 4.86
C LEU A 83 8.23 12.04 6.28
N ARG A 84 9.51 11.70 6.46
CA ARG A 84 10.18 11.75 7.79
C ARG A 84 10.16 13.16 8.36
N LEU A 85 10.53 14.16 7.55
CA LEU A 85 10.50 15.55 7.97
C LEU A 85 9.07 16.00 8.30
N ALA A 86 8.10 15.64 7.46
CA ALA A 86 6.69 15.97 7.68
C ALA A 86 6.19 15.38 9.02
N PHE A 87 6.46 14.10 9.25
CA PHE A 87 6.08 13.43 10.48
C PHE A 87 6.78 14.01 11.71
N LYS A 88 8.07 14.32 11.62
CA LYS A 88 8.83 14.99 12.71
C LYS A 88 8.24 16.35 13.08
N LYS A 89 7.68 17.08 12.12
CA LYS A 89 7.04 18.40 12.34
C LYS A 89 5.55 18.30 12.75
N SER A 90 4.97 17.11 12.69
CA SER A 90 3.56 16.87 13.02
C SER A 90 3.30 16.87 14.53
N SER A 91 2.17 17.45 14.94
CA SER A 91 1.71 17.55 16.34
C SER A 91 0.37 16.85 16.58
N GLY A 92 -0.30 16.36 15.54
CA GLY A 92 -1.60 15.71 15.60
C GLY A 92 -1.59 14.37 16.32
N THR A 93 -2.71 14.07 16.98
CA THR A 93 -2.97 12.77 17.59
C THR A 93 -3.22 11.70 16.52
N TYR A 94 -3.79 12.13 15.39
CA TYR A 94 -4.06 11.28 14.23
C TYR A 94 -3.24 11.75 13.04
N ILE A 95 -2.73 10.80 12.28
CA ILE A 95 -1.85 11.04 11.14
C ILE A 95 -2.51 10.48 9.89
N THR A 96 -2.52 11.25 8.82
CA THR A 96 -2.89 10.84 7.46
C THR A 96 -1.85 11.38 6.48
N ARG A 97 -1.68 10.71 5.35
CA ARG A 97 -0.92 11.22 4.20
C ARG A 97 -1.88 11.72 3.11
N MET A 98 -1.38 12.58 2.23
CA MET A 98 -2.00 12.96 0.96
C MET A 98 -0.90 13.19 -0.08
N ASP A 99 -1.19 12.96 -1.37
CA ASP A 99 -0.28 13.28 -2.48
C ASP A 99 -0.68 14.64 -3.10
N SER A 100 0.29 15.44 -3.55
CA SER A 100 0.09 16.84 -3.93
C SER A 100 -0.63 17.07 -5.27
N ASP A 101 -0.91 15.99 -5.99
CA ASP A 101 -1.61 15.93 -7.26
C ASP A 101 -3.06 15.41 -7.16
N ASP A 102 -3.48 14.94 -5.98
CA ASP A 102 -4.77 14.31 -5.75
C ASP A 102 -5.81 15.25 -5.08
N ILE A 103 -7.05 14.78 -4.90
CA ILE A 103 -8.15 15.54 -4.28
C ILE A 103 -8.77 14.76 -3.12
N MET A 104 -9.09 15.46 -2.02
CA MET A 104 -9.91 14.94 -0.93
C MET A 104 -11.41 15.19 -1.18
N PRO A 105 -12.28 14.19 -1.04
CA PRO A 105 -13.72 14.42 -0.81
C PRO A 105 -13.94 15.23 0.46
N ILE A 106 -14.99 16.06 0.49
CA ILE A 106 -15.24 17.09 1.53
C ILE A 106 -15.29 16.55 2.97
N ASN A 107 -15.68 15.29 3.15
CA ASN A 107 -15.87 14.63 4.44
C ASN A 107 -14.80 13.58 4.78
N LYS A 108 -13.67 13.55 4.04
CA LYS A 108 -12.59 12.57 4.24
C LYS A 108 -12.10 12.54 5.69
N LEU A 109 -11.67 13.68 6.21
CA LEU A 109 -11.05 13.74 7.53
C LEU A 109 -12.03 13.35 8.65
N GLU A 110 -13.27 13.83 8.56
CA GLU A 110 -14.33 13.54 9.54
C GLU A 110 -14.65 12.03 9.58
N ILE A 111 -14.82 11.40 8.42
CA ILE A 111 -15.14 9.96 8.35
C ILE A 111 -13.99 9.12 8.88
N LEU A 112 -12.76 9.40 8.47
CA LEU A 112 -11.58 8.66 8.93
C LEU A 112 -11.40 8.79 10.44
N LEU A 113 -11.53 10.00 10.98
CA LEU A 113 -11.43 10.25 12.42
C LEU A 113 -12.54 9.52 13.19
N ASN A 114 -13.80 9.65 12.78
CA ASN A 114 -14.93 9.01 13.45
C ASN A 114 -14.78 7.49 13.48
N ASN A 115 -14.31 6.88 12.39
CA ASN A 115 -14.00 5.45 12.35
C ASN A 115 -12.97 5.07 13.42
N LEU A 116 -11.89 5.84 13.57
CA LEU A 116 -10.87 5.58 14.60
C LEU A 116 -11.36 5.87 16.02
N LEU A 117 -12.22 6.86 16.23
CA LEU A 117 -12.79 7.15 17.56
C LEU A 117 -13.68 6.00 18.06
N LEU A 118 -14.43 5.39 17.15
CA LEU A 118 -15.30 4.23 17.44
C LEU A 118 -14.50 2.96 17.74
N HIS A 119 -13.41 2.71 17.03
CA HIS A 119 -12.65 1.45 17.14
C HIS A 119 -11.44 1.53 18.08
N GLY A 120 -10.83 2.72 18.22
CA GLY A 120 -9.65 2.97 19.04
C GLY A 120 -8.32 2.62 18.35
N LYS A 121 -7.24 2.56 19.14
CA LYS A 121 -5.89 2.18 18.69
C LYS A 121 -5.88 0.75 18.11
N LYS A 122 -4.79 0.39 17.43
CA LYS A 122 -4.64 -0.87 16.66
C LYS A 122 -5.63 -1.01 15.51
N HIS A 123 -6.15 0.12 15.03
CA HIS A 123 -6.99 0.17 13.85
C HIS A 123 -6.45 1.18 12.84
N LEU A 124 -6.77 0.93 11.58
CA LEU A 124 -6.48 1.80 10.45
C LEU A 124 -7.82 2.15 9.78
N ALA A 125 -8.12 3.44 9.72
CA ALA A 125 -9.25 3.92 8.93
C ALA A 125 -8.78 4.18 7.50
N THR A 126 -9.59 3.76 6.54
CA THR A 126 -9.38 3.96 5.10
C THR A 126 -10.74 4.19 4.43
N GLY A 127 -10.76 4.39 3.12
CA GLY A 127 -11.98 4.45 2.33
C GLY A 127 -11.77 3.97 0.91
N LEU A 128 -12.87 3.95 0.16
CA LEU A 128 -12.82 3.68 -1.27
C LEU A 128 -12.09 4.82 -1.97
N VAL A 129 -11.53 4.50 -3.12
CA VAL A 129 -10.81 5.43 -3.99
C VAL A 129 -11.47 5.49 -5.36
N SER A 130 -11.29 6.59 -6.07
CA SER A 130 -11.77 6.72 -7.44
C SER A 130 -10.72 7.43 -8.29
N TYR A 131 -10.30 6.84 -9.39
CA TYR A 131 -9.46 7.51 -10.36
C TYR A 131 -10.24 8.55 -11.15
N PHE A 132 -9.56 9.62 -11.53
CA PHE A 132 -10.03 10.61 -12.50
C PHE A 132 -8.86 11.13 -13.33
N SER A 133 -9.14 11.53 -14.57
CA SER A 133 -8.14 12.01 -15.53
C SER A 133 -8.83 12.85 -16.59
N LYS A 134 -8.11 13.85 -17.13
CA LYS A 134 -8.56 14.60 -18.30
C LYS A 134 -8.47 13.76 -19.59
N GLU A 135 -7.59 12.77 -19.63
CA GLU A 135 -7.30 11.91 -20.79
C GLU A 135 -8.08 10.58 -20.76
N GLY A 136 -8.90 10.37 -19.73
CA GLY A 136 -9.57 9.09 -19.45
C GLY A 136 -8.71 8.15 -18.61
N ILE A 137 -9.33 7.07 -18.13
CA ILE A 137 -8.71 6.08 -17.25
C ILE A 137 -8.60 4.76 -18.00
N ASN A 138 -7.41 4.16 -18.01
CA ASN A 138 -7.22 2.85 -18.63
C ASN A 138 -7.84 1.71 -17.79
N ASP A 139 -8.11 0.59 -18.45
CA ASP A 139 -8.71 -0.58 -17.80
C ASP A 139 -7.87 -1.13 -16.65
N GLY A 140 -6.55 -0.99 -16.70
CA GLY A 140 -5.63 -1.44 -15.65
C GLY A 140 -5.90 -0.76 -14.31
N TYR A 141 -5.93 0.58 -14.30
CA TYR A 141 -6.23 1.38 -13.12
C TYR A 141 -7.67 1.17 -12.64
N LYS A 142 -8.64 1.08 -13.56
CA LYS A 142 -10.02 0.80 -13.16
C LYS A 142 -10.17 -0.59 -12.51
N ASN A 143 -9.47 -1.60 -13.02
CA ASN A 143 -9.42 -2.92 -12.42
C ASN A 143 -8.76 -2.91 -11.03
N TYR A 144 -7.67 -2.14 -10.86
CA TYR A 144 -7.00 -1.98 -9.57
C TYR A 144 -7.91 -1.29 -8.55
N GLU A 145 -8.55 -0.18 -8.92
CA GLU A 145 -9.55 0.52 -8.10
C GLU A 145 -10.66 -0.42 -7.64
N ASN A 146 -11.29 -1.15 -8.57
CA ASN A 146 -12.38 -2.07 -8.24
C ASN A 146 -11.92 -3.18 -7.28
N TRP A 147 -10.72 -3.71 -7.47
CA TRP A 147 -10.14 -4.73 -6.60
C TRP A 147 -9.87 -4.19 -5.19
N LEU A 148 -9.20 -3.05 -5.07
CA LEU A 148 -8.86 -2.42 -3.79
C LEU A 148 -10.10 -1.96 -3.02
N ASN A 149 -11.09 -1.39 -3.74
CA ASN A 149 -12.37 -0.99 -3.16
C ASN A 149 -13.14 -2.20 -2.62
N LYS A 150 -13.13 -3.34 -3.33
CA LYS A 150 -13.76 -4.56 -2.83
C LYS A 150 -13.12 -5.03 -1.52
N LEU A 151 -11.79 -5.04 -1.45
CA LEU A 151 -11.09 -5.41 -0.22
C LEU A 151 -11.47 -4.51 0.96
N THR A 152 -11.56 -3.21 0.72
CA THR A 152 -11.92 -2.20 1.72
C THR A 152 -13.38 -2.28 2.15
N LEU A 153 -14.30 -2.60 1.23
CA LEU A 153 -15.71 -2.87 1.57
C LEU A 153 -15.84 -4.06 2.51
N ASP A 154 -15.07 -5.12 2.25
CA ASP A 154 -15.14 -6.37 3.02
C ASP A 154 -14.31 -6.32 4.32
N GLY A 155 -13.44 -5.31 4.50
CA GLY A 155 -12.48 -5.23 5.62
C GLY A 155 -11.33 -6.24 5.53
N ASN A 156 -11.14 -6.87 4.37
CA ASN A 156 -10.24 -8.00 4.16
C ASN A 156 -8.96 -7.60 3.43
N ASN A 157 -8.53 -6.35 3.53
CA ASN A 157 -7.37 -5.81 2.81
C ASN A 157 -6.15 -6.73 2.87
N TYR A 158 -5.75 -7.20 4.05
CA TYR A 158 -4.55 -8.05 4.17
C TYR A 158 -4.67 -9.46 3.57
N SER A 159 -5.88 -9.91 3.20
CA SER A 159 -6.06 -11.23 2.58
C SER A 159 -5.35 -11.39 1.24
N GLU A 160 -4.99 -10.28 0.59
CA GLU A 160 -4.27 -10.27 -0.67
C GLU A 160 -3.01 -9.38 -0.62
N ILE A 161 -2.43 -9.18 0.57
CA ILE A 161 -1.27 -8.29 0.80
C ILE A 161 -0.06 -8.61 -0.08
N TYR A 162 0.14 -9.86 -0.51
CA TYR A 162 1.24 -10.24 -1.40
C TYR A 162 0.97 -10.00 -2.88
N LYS A 163 -0.26 -9.65 -3.28
CA LYS A 163 -0.57 -9.38 -4.69
C LYS A 163 -0.14 -8.00 -5.12
N GLU A 164 -0.51 -6.99 -4.34
CA GLU A 164 -0.21 -5.58 -4.54
C GLU A 164 -0.44 -4.83 -3.22
N CYS A 165 -0.10 -3.55 -3.13
CA CYS A 165 -0.44 -2.73 -1.98
C CYS A 165 -1.96 -2.70 -1.73
N VAL A 166 -2.38 -3.16 -0.54
CA VAL A 166 -3.81 -3.34 -0.19
C VAL A 166 -4.38 -2.19 0.62
N ILE A 167 -3.57 -1.19 0.95
CA ILE A 167 -4.00 0.05 1.58
C ILE A 167 -3.69 1.18 0.59
N PRO A 168 -4.69 1.98 0.17
CA PRO A 168 -4.43 3.12 -0.69
C PRO A 168 -3.50 4.13 0.01
N SER A 169 -2.31 4.36 -0.54
CA SER A 169 -1.22 5.13 0.07
C SER A 169 -1.60 6.53 0.59
N PRO A 170 -2.34 7.37 -0.16
CA PRO A 170 -2.82 8.66 0.35
C PRO A 170 -4.21 8.59 1.02
N CYS A 171 -4.77 7.41 1.28
CA CYS A 171 -6.11 7.24 1.86
C CYS A 171 -6.10 6.30 3.07
N TRP A 172 -5.37 6.67 4.11
CA TRP A 172 -5.46 6.04 5.42
C TRP A 172 -5.28 7.07 6.54
N MET A 173 -5.82 6.76 7.71
CA MET A 173 -5.54 7.47 8.96
C MET A 173 -5.30 6.46 10.07
N VAL A 174 -4.32 6.74 10.92
CA VAL A 174 -4.03 5.95 12.12
C VAL A 174 -3.76 6.87 13.31
N HIS A 175 -3.83 6.31 14.52
CA HIS A 175 -3.34 6.99 15.72
C HIS A 175 -1.81 7.12 15.65
N LYS A 176 -1.25 8.26 16.09
CA LYS A 176 0.21 8.53 16.04
C LYS A 176 1.04 7.44 16.71
N ASP A 177 0.63 6.99 17.89
CA ASP A 177 1.30 5.88 18.61
C ASP A 177 1.32 4.56 17.82
N ASP A 178 0.27 4.25 17.05
CA ASP A 178 0.26 3.03 16.23
C ASP A 178 1.22 3.18 15.04
N LEU A 179 1.28 4.38 14.43
CA LEU A 179 2.26 4.67 13.39
C LEU A 179 3.70 4.59 13.92
N LEU A 180 3.97 5.13 15.13
CA LEU A 180 5.26 5.02 15.81
C LEU A 180 5.62 3.57 16.12
N ALA A 181 4.67 2.77 16.60
CA ALA A 181 4.90 1.35 16.82
C ALA A 181 5.28 0.64 15.51
N CYS A 182 4.74 1.08 14.38
CA CYS A 182 5.11 0.58 13.06
C CYS A 182 6.42 1.16 12.52
N ASP A 183 7.21 1.91 13.28
CA ASP A 183 8.44 2.60 12.85
C ASP A 183 8.21 3.75 11.84
N ALA A 184 6.98 4.26 11.77
CA ALA A 184 6.57 5.43 10.99
C ALA A 184 7.17 5.46 9.57
N PHE A 185 7.98 6.46 9.24
CA PHE A 185 8.64 6.61 7.94
C PHE A 185 10.16 6.42 8.04
N ASN A 186 10.67 5.77 9.10
CA ASN A 186 12.11 5.60 9.31
C ASN A 186 12.80 4.68 8.28
N PRO A 187 12.20 3.58 7.80
CA PRO A 187 12.84 2.72 6.80
C PRO A 187 13.10 3.45 5.47
N ASP A 188 14.17 3.07 4.76
CA ASP A 188 14.53 3.54 3.40
C ASP A 188 14.01 2.58 2.30
N ASP A 189 13.07 1.70 2.63
CA ASP A 189 12.53 0.69 1.72
C ASP A 189 11.54 1.31 0.71
N TYR A 190 11.69 0.97 -0.58
CA TYR A 190 10.76 1.32 -1.65
C TYR A 190 9.98 0.09 -2.17
N PRO A 191 8.72 0.26 -2.61
CA PRO A 191 7.85 1.42 -2.38
C PRO A 191 7.53 1.62 -0.89
N GLU A 192 7.62 2.85 -0.43
CA GLU A 192 7.55 3.21 0.99
C GLU A 192 6.17 2.98 1.60
N ASP A 193 5.13 3.09 0.76
CA ASP A 193 3.74 2.87 1.11
C ASP A 193 3.39 1.39 1.26
N TYR A 194 3.95 0.56 0.37
CA TYR A 194 3.76 -0.89 0.44
C TYR A 194 4.55 -1.49 1.61
N ASP A 195 5.77 -0.99 1.85
CA ASP A 195 6.53 -1.28 3.06
C ASP A 195 5.74 -0.93 4.33
N LEU A 196 5.21 0.28 4.42
CA LEU A 196 4.37 0.70 5.54
C LEU A 196 3.13 -0.19 5.70
N THR A 197 2.53 -0.63 4.60
CA THR A 197 1.38 -1.55 4.62
C THR A 197 1.73 -2.91 5.23
N PHE A 198 2.89 -3.47 4.89
CA PHE A 198 3.39 -4.69 5.53
C PHE A 198 3.70 -4.47 7.01
N ARG A 199 4.22 -3.31 7.40
CA ARG A 199 4.44 -2.98 8.81
C ARG A 199 3.12 -2.85 9.58
N PHE A 200 2.09 -2.24 9.00
CA PHE A 200 0.75 -2.24 9.60
C PHE A 200 0.22 -3.67 9.81
N TYR A 201 0.45 -4.56 8.83
CA TYR A 201 0.09 -5.98 8.94
C TYR A 201 0.89 -6.70 10.03
N LYS A 202 2.21 -6.53 10.07
CA LYS A 202 3.12 -7.08 11.09
C LYS A 202 2.70 -6.68 12.51
N TYR A 203 2.30 -5.42 12.69
CA TYR A 203 1.82 -4.89 13.98
C TYR A 203 0.33 -5.11 14.24
N GLN A 204 -0.33 -5.91 13.39
CA GLN A 204 -1.71 -6.37 13.52
C GLN A 204 -2.73 -5.22 13.66
N LEU A 205 -2.50 -4.12 12.95
CA LEU A 205 -3.54 -3.10 12.81
C LEU A 205 -4.74 -3.73 12.09
N LYS A 206 -5.95 -3.43 12.53
CA LYS A 206 -7.17 -3.90 11.87
C LYS A 206 -7.70 -2.82 10.95
N VAL A 207 -7.92 -3.16 9.69
CA VAL A 207 -8.49 -2.23 8.71
C VAL A 207 -9.99 -2.10 8.98
N ILE A 208 -10.47 -0.87 9.11
CA ILE A 208 -11.88 -0.58 9.32
C ILE A 208 -12.57 -0.58 7.95
N PRO A 209 -13.60 -1.43 7.72
CA PRO A 209 -14.34 -1.42 6.47
C PRO A 209 -15.00 -0.06 6.23
N CYS A 210 -15.03 0.39 4.98
CA CYS A 210 -15.62 1.67 4.62
C CYS A 210 -16.22 1.63 3.22
N ASN A 211 -17.44 2.15 3.07
CA ASN A 211 -18.16 2.17 1.79
C ASN A 211 -18.24 3.57 1.15
N LYS A 212 -17.44 4.52 1.64
CA LYS A 212 -17.39 5.89 1.14
C LYS A 212 -16.14 6.08 0.29
N VAL A 213 -16.28 6.78 -0.84
CA VAL A 213 -15.13 7.27 -1.59
C VAL A 213 -14.51 8.41 -0.78
N LEU A 214 -13.29 8.18 -0.29
CA LEU A 214 -12.55 9.10 0.58
C LEU A 214 -11.29 9.63 -0.10
N HIS A 215 -11.07 9.34 -1.38
CA HIS A 215 -9.94 9.87 -2.11
C HIS A 215 -10.16 9.81 -3.63
N TYR A 216 -9.77 10.88 -4.32
CA TYR A 216 -9.76 10.94 -5.77
C TYR A 216 -8.32 10.93 -6.27
N TRP A 217 -7.95 9.86 -6.98
CA TRP A 217 -6.62 9.70 -7.58
C TRP A 217 -6.56 10.33 -8.95
N ARG A 218 -5.69 11.32 -9.14
CA ARG A 218 -5.45 11.89 -10.45
C ARG A 218 -4.53 10.97 -11.24
N ASP A 219 -4.92 10.65 -12.47
CA ASP A 219 -4.04 9.99 -13.44
C ASP A 219 -3.68 10.96 -14.56
N TYR A 220 -2.41 10.93 -14.94
CA TYR A 220 -1.80 11.73 -16.00
C TYR A 220 -0.45 11.11 -16.39
N SER A 221 0.04 11.44 -17.58
CA SER A 221 1.11 10.68 -18.25
C SER A 221 2.48 10.74 -17.57
N ASN A 222 2.85 11.86 -16.94
CA ASN A 222 4.16 12.08 -16.34
C ASN A 222 4.21 11.94 -14.80
N ARG A 223 3.19 11.33 -14.17
CA ARG A 223 3.19 11.09 -12.70
C ARG A 223 4.33 10.17 -12.27
N THR A 224 4.83 10.36 -11.05
CA THR A 224 6.01 9.67 -10.50
C THR A 224 5.91 8.14 -10.59
N SER A 225 4.75 7.55 -10.31
CA SER A 225 4.55 6.10 -10.39
C SER A 225 4.67 5.53 -11.80
N ARG A 226 4.67 6.36 -12.85
CA ARG A 226 4.88 5.96 -14.25
C ARG A 226 6.32 6.19 -14.73
N THR A 227 7.03 7.13 -14.14
CA THR A 227 8.29 7.66 -14.70
C THR A 227 9.51 7.37 -13.84
N HIS A 228 9.35 7.13 -12.55
CA HIS A 228 10.46 6.99 -11.61
C HIS A 228 10.91 5.52 -11.48
N GLU A 229 12.23 5.30 -11.44
CA GLU A 229 12.85 3.96 -11.48
C GLU A 229 12.44 3.04 -10.34
N HIS A 230 12.28 3.57 -9.12
CA HIS A 230 11.78 2.83 -7.96
C HIS A 230 10.40 2.19 -8.17
N TYR A 231 9.58 2.72 -9.10
CA TYR A 231 8.28 2.15 -9.45
C TYR A 231 8.29 1.41 -10.80
N ALA A 232 9.41 1.39 -11.54
CA ALA A 232 9.48 0.75 -12.85
C ALA A 232 9.19 -0.76 -12.81
N GLN A 233 9.51 -1.43 -11.69
CA GLN A 233 9.15 -2.83 -11.45
C GLN A 233 7.87 -2.94 -10.63
N ASN A 234 6.72 -2.69 -11.26
CA ASN A 234 5.35 -2.75 -10.70
C ASN A 234 4.94 -4.07 -10.01
N TYR A 235 5.81 -5.07 -9.89
CA TYR A 235 5.50 -6.33 -9.22
C TYR A 235 6.10 -6.44 -7.82
N PHE A 236 7.06 -5.56 -7.47
CA PHE A 236 7.61 -5.42 -6.12
C PHE A 236 7.94 -6.76 -5.44
N LEU A 237 8.57 -7.67 -6.19
CA LEU A 237 8.76 -9.07 -5.76
C LEU A 237 9.72 -9.21 -4.58
N GLU A 238 10.71 -8.31 -4.49
CA GLU A 238 11.72 -8.33 -3.42
C GLU A 238 11.10 -8.00 -2.06
N ILE A 239 10.31 -6.92 -1.97
CA ILE A 239 9.61 -6.55 -0.74
C ILE A 239 8.56 -7.60 -0.33
N LYS A 240 7.81 -8.14 -1.30
CA LYS A 240 6.87 -9.25 -1.05
C LYS A 240 7.58 -10.46 -0.48
N LEU A 241 8.74 -10.82 -1.03
CA LEU A 241 9.50 -11.98 -0.55
C LEU A 241 10.16 -11.70 0.81
N LYS A 242 10.70 -10.49 1.03
CA LYS A 242 11.25 -10.04 2.33
C LYS A 242 10.21 -10.27 3.42
N TYR A 243 9.02 -9.70 3.26
CA TYR A 243 7.96 -9.81 4.26
C TYR A 243 7.33 -11.21 4.33
N PHE A 244 7.21 -11.95 3.21
CA PHE A 244 6.77 -13.34 3.28
C PHE A 244 7.72 -14.20 4.13
N LEU A 245 9.03 -14.07 3.90
CA LEU A 245 10.03 -14.82 4.67
C LEU A 245 10.05 -14.44 6.15
N GLU A 246 9.68 -13.20 6.47
CA GLU A 246 9.63 -12.70 7.85
C GLU A 246 8.33 -13.07 8.58
N LEU A 247 7.18 -12.99 7.91
CA LEU A 247 5.86 -13.01 8.55
C LEU A 247 5.14 -14.35 8.41
N ASP A 248 5.26 -15.00 7.24
CA ASP A 248 4.38 -16.11 6.86
C ASP A 248 5.13 -17.41 6.53
N TYR A 249 6.43 -17.33 6.24
CA TYR A 249 7.26 -18.48 5.92
C TYR A 249 7.53 -19.32 7.17
N ASN A 250 7.30 -20.63 7.04
CA ASN A 250 7.61 -21.61 8.04
C ASN A 250 8.66 -22.59 7.48
N ALA A 251 9.89 -22.50 7.98
CA ALA A 251 11.01 -23.32 7.55
C ALA A 251 10.84 -24.84 7.79
N SER A 252 9.88 -25.26 8.61
CA SER A 252 9.54 -26.69 8.79
C SER A 252 8.66 -27.25 7.67
N ARG A 253 8.15 -26.40 6.76
CA ARG A 253 7.25 -26.77 5.67
C ARG A 253 7.98 -26.65 4.33
N PRO A 254 7.77 -27.58 3.38
CA PRO A 254 8.35 -27.43 2.03
C PRO A 254 7.87 -26.14 1.37
N LEU A 255 8.81 -25.32 0.87
CA LEU A 255 8.49 -24.13 0.09
C LEU A 255 8.40 -24.48 -1.40
N VAL A 256 7.31 -24.05 -2.04
CA VAL A 256 7.03 -24.33 -3.44
C VAL A 256 6.89 -23.02 -4.21
N ILE A 257 7.54 -22.90 -5.36
CA ILE A 257 7.23 -21.86 -6.35
C ILE A 257 6.32 -22.47 -7.41
N TRP A 258 5.11 -21.94 -7.56
CA TRP A 258 4.23 -22.28 -8.69
C TRP A 258 4.32 -21.20 -9.77
N GLY A 259 4.98 -21.54 -10.87
CA GLY A 259 5.09 -20.69 -12.05
C GLY A 259 6.52 -20.54 -12.54
N ALA A 260 6.72 -20.71 -13.85
CA ALA A 260 8.03 -20.68 -14.50
C ALA A 260 8.22 -19.49 -15.47
N GLY A 261 7.38 -18.45 -15.32
CA GLY A 261 7.51 -17.18 -16.04
C GLY A 261 8.57 -16.28 -15.42
N ASN A 262 8.64 -15.02 -15.87
CA ASN A 262 9.65 -14.06 -15.38
C ASN A 262 9.53 -13.84 -13.86
N LYS A 263 8.31 -13.67 -13.33
CA LYS A 263 8.07 -13.53 -11.88
C LYS A 263 8.60 -14.73 -11.09
N GLY A 264 8.27 -15.96 -11.51
CA GLY A 264 8.73 -17.19 -10.86
C GLY A 264 10.25 -17.36 -10.91
N LYS A 265 10.89 -17.02 -12.04
CA LYS A 265 12.35 -17.01 -12.16
C LYS A 265 13.00 -15.98 -11.21
N ASN A 266 12.40 -14.80 -11.05
CA ASN A 266 12.92 -13.78 -10.15
C ASN A 266 12.82 -14.22 -8.68
N ILE A 267 11.67 -14.76 -8.25
CA ILE A 267 11.52 -15.34 -6.91
C ILE A 267 12.54 -16.48 -6.68
N ALA A 268 12.72 -17.38 -7.65
CA ALA A 268 13.71 -18.44 -7.56
C ALA A 268 15.13 -17.90 -7.33
N LYS A 269 15.57 -16.90 -8.11
CA LYS A 269 16.87 -16.25 -7.91
C LYS A 269 17.01 -15.61 -6.52
N LEU A 270 15.98 -14.89 -6.07
CA LEU A 270 16.00 -14.24 -4.77
C LEU A 270 16.10 -15.25 -3.61
N LEU A 271 15.39 -16.39 -3.72
CA LEU A 271 15.48 -17.47 -2.74
C LEU A 271 16.85 -18.14 -2.75
N ILE A 272 17.44 -18.40 -3.92
CA ILE A 272 18.81 -18.92 -4.06
C ILE A 272 19.80 -17.98 -3.38
N ASN A 273 19.74 -16.68 -3.66
CA ASN A 273 20.63 -15.68 -3.06
C ASN A 273 20.49 -15.60 -1.54
N LYS A 274 19.31 -15.95 -1.00
CA LYS A 274 19.04 -15.99 0.45
C LYS A 274 19.30 -17.38 1.07
N ASN A 275 19.81 -18.35 0.30
CA ASN A 275 19.99 -19.74 0.72
C ASN A 275 18.71 -20.40 1.27
N VAL A 276 17.55 -20.04 0.72
CA VAL A 276 16.26 -20.66 1.07
C VAL A 276 15.95 -21.73 0.04
N ASP A 277 15.83 -22.97 0.48
CA ASP A 277 15.50 -24.08 -0.41
C ASP A 277 14.05 -24.02 -0.88
N PHE A 278 13.79 -24.50 -2.10
CA PHE A 278 12.46 -24.56 -2.67
C PHE A 278 12.33 -25.64 -3.74
N ILE A 279 11.09 -26.06 -3.92
CA ILE A 279 10.63 -26.95 -4.98
C ILE A 279 9.96 -26.10 -6.06
N TRP A 280 10.25 -26.37 -7.34
CA TRP A 280 9.72 -25.56 -8.44
C TRP A 280 8.73 -26.35 -9.28
N ILE A 281 7.49 -25.87 -9.36
CA ILE A 281 6.43 -26.50 -10.16
C ILE A 281 5.91 -25.57 -11.27
N CYS A 282 5.43 -26.16 -12.37
CA CYS A 282 4.73 -25.42 -13.42
C CYS A 282 3.72 -26.27 -14.20
N ASN A 283 2.88 -25.61 -15.00
CA ASN A 283 1.88 -26.26 -15.85
C ASN A 283 2.34 -26.34 -17.31
N ASN A 284 3.56 -25.89 -17.64
CA ASN A 284 4.04 -25.86 -19.01
C ASN A 284 4.76 -27.18 -19.35
N PRO A 285 4.17 -28.06 -20.18
CA PRO A 285 4.76 -29.36 -20.49
C PRO A 285 6.14 -29.25 -21.16
N LYS A 286 6.41 -28.14 -21.88
CA LYS A 286 7.73 -27.90 -22.49
C LYS A 286 8.82 -27.54 -21.48
N LYS A 287 8.45 -27.24 -20.23
CA LYS A 287 9.37 -26.88 -19.14
C LYS A 287 9.48 -27.96 -18.06
N ILE A 288 8.47 -28.81 -17.91
CA ILE A 288 8.50 -29.93 -16.95
C ILE A 288 9.69 -30.85 -17.27
N GLY A 289 10.43 -31.26 -16.23
CA GLY A 289 11.63 -32.07 -16.32
C GLY A 289 12.92 -31.30 -16.64
N LYS A 290 12.83 -30.05 -17.10
CA LYS A 290 14.00 -29.21 -17.36
C LYS A 290 14.53 -28.60 -16.07
N HIS A 291 15.82 -28.23 -16.09
CA HIS A 291 16.47 -27.53 -14.99
C HIS A 291 16.61 -26.05 -15.33
N ILE A 292 16.31 -25.19 -14.36
CA ILE A 292 16.57 -23.75 -14.42
C ILE A 292 17.19 -23.38 -13.07
N TYR A 293 18.35 -22.70 -13.10
CA TYR A 293 19.13 -22.41 -11.88
C TYR A 293 19.37 -23.69 -11.04
N GLU A 294 19.73 -24.78 -11.72
CA GLU A 294 19.99 -26.11 -11.13
C GLU A 294 18.79 -26.77 -10.43
N LYS A 295 17.61 -26.12 -10.43
CA LYS A 295 16.36 -26.67 -9.90
C LYS A 295 15.55 -27.31 -11.03
N LYS A 296 15.19 -28.58 -10.83
CA LYS A 296 14.26 -29.30 -11.72
C LYS A 296 12.86 -28.70 -11.60
N LEU A 297 12.19 -28.47 -12.73
CA LEU A 297 10.79 -28.10 -12.74
C LEU A 297 9.90 -29.34 -12.78
N TYR A 298 9.06 -29.49 -11.76
CA TYR A 298 8.08 -30.57 -11.68
C TYR A 298 6.73 -30.15 -12.28
N SER A 299 5.91 -31.14 -12.58
CA SER A 299 4.48 -30.92 -12.82
C SER A 299 3.82 -30.43 -11.54
N PHE A 300 2.76 -29.62 -11.64
CA PHE A 300 1.99 -29.19 -10.46
C PHE A 300 1.39 -30.36 -9.66
N ASN A 301 1.22 -31.54 -10.29
CA ASN A 301 0.79 -32.75 -9.59
C ASN A 301 1.76 -33.19 -8.48
N TYR A 302 3.05 -32.83 -8.58
CA TYR A 302 4.06 -33.12 -7.55
C TYR A 302 3.70 -32.52 -6.20
N LEU A 303 2.90 -31.45 -6.17
CA LEU A 303 2.40 -30.85 -4.94
C LEU A 303 1.57 -31.83 -4.09
N LYS A 304 0.99 -32.88 -4.68
CA LYS A 304 0.25 -33.93 -3.96
C LYS A 304 1.16 -34.88 -3.17
N GLU A 305 2.44 -34.93 -3.53
CA GLU A 305 3.46 -35.76 -2.86
C GLU A 305 4.07 -35.02 -1.65
N LEU A 306 3.78 -33.72 -1.51
CA LEU A 306 4.33 -32.89 -0.45
C LEU A 306 3.34 -32.74 0.69
N GLU A 307 3.76 -33.13 1.88
CA GLU A 307 2.98 -32.90 3.09
C GLU A 307 3.07 -31.41 3.49
N ASN A 308 1.90 -30.78 3.63
CA ASN A 308 1.75 -29.42 4.17
C ASN A 308 2.65 -28.34 3.56
N ALA A 309 2.95 -28.40 2.25
CA ALA A 309 3.75 -27.38 1.57
C ALA A 309 3.15 -25.96 1.66
N GLN A 310 4.02 -24.94 1.67
CA GLN A 310 3.66 -23.53 1.43
C GLN A 310 4.00 -23.16 -0.01
N SER A 311 3.07 -22.53 -0.73
CA SER A 311 3.21 -22.24 -2.16
C SER A 311 3.18 -20.75 -2.48
N ILE A 312 4.27 -20.22 -3.04
CA ILE A 312 4.33 -18.90 -3.68
C ILE A 312 3.82 -19.04 -5.12
N ILE A 313 2.71 -18.38 -5.45
CA ILE A 313 2.08 -18.44 -6.77
C ILE A 313 2.46 -17.20 -7.58
N THR A 314 3.13 -17.42 -8.72
CA THR A 314 3.63 -16.34 -9.60
C THR A 314 2.93 -16.28 -10.97
N VAL A 315 1.79 -16.98 -11.10
CA VAL A 315 1.01 -17.10 -12.33
C VAL A 315 -0.01 -15.96 -12.47
N ALA A 316 0.29 -14.97 -13.31
CA ALA A 316 -0.51 -13.73 -13.41
C ALA A 316 -1.84 -13.86 -14.19
N ASN A 317 -2.01 -14.88 -15.03
CA ASN A 317 -3.22 -15.01 -15.84
C ASN A 317 -4.46 -15.30 -14.98
N LYS A 318 -5.49 -14.44 -15.02
CA LYS A 318 -6.71 -14.54 -14.18
C LYS A 318 -7.40 -15.92 -14.24
N LYS A 319 -7.56 -16.51 -15.42
CA LYS A 319 -8.17 -17.84 -15.59
C LYS A 319 -7.33 -18.94 -14.92
N SER A 320 -6.01 -18.82 -15.04
CA SER A 320 -5.06 -19.73 -14.37
C SER A 320 -5.10 -19.55 -12.84
N GLN A 321 -5.18 -18.32 -12.33
CA GLN A 321 -5.34 -18.07 -10.89
C GLN A 321 -6.62 -18.69 -10.34
N GLN A 322 -7.75 -18.60 -11.06
CA GLN A 322 -9.00 -19.26 -10.67
C GLN A 322 -8.82 -20.78 -10.60
N THR A 323 -8.14 -21.37 -11.59
CA THR A 323 -7.85 -22.81 -11.60
C THR A 323 -6.99 -23.22 -10.40
N ILE A 324 -5.97 -22.44 -10.07
CA ILE A 324 -5.09 -22.68 -8.92
C ILE A 324 -5.86 -22.56 -7.60
N ARG A 325 -6.75 -21.56 -7.47
CA ARG A 325 -7.62 -21.42 -6.29
C ARG A 325 -8.54 -22.63 -6.12
N THR A 326 -9.15 -23.11 -7.21
CA THR A 326 -9.97 -24.34 -7.17
C THR A 326 -9.14 -25.56 -6.78
N PHE A 327 -7.91 -25.68 -7.29
CA PHE A 327 -6.99 -26.76 -6.92
C PHE A 327 -6.73 -26.77 -5.40
N PHE A 328 -6.35 -25.63 -4.81
CA PHE A 328 -6.09 -25.54 -3.38
C PHE A 328 -7.36 -25.73 -2.53
N LYS A 329 -8.49 -25.18 -2.97
CA LYS A 329 -9.79 -25.38 -2.31
C LYS A 329 -10.16 -26.86 -2.22
N ASN A 330 -10.00 -27.61 -3.32
CA ASN A 330 -10.27 -29.04 -3.35
C ASN A 330 -9.31 -29.86 -2.47
N ALA A 331 -8.12 -29.32 -2.19
CA ALA A 331 -7.14 -29.91 -1.29
C ALA A 331 -7.28 -29.42 0.17
N ASN A 332 -8.38 -28.72 0.51
CA ASN A 332 -8.62 -28.11 1.83
C ASN A 332 -7.47 -27.20 2.30
N LYS A 333 -6.83 -26.49 1.37
CA LYS A 333 -5.74 -25.55 1.66
C LYS A 333 -6.27 -24.12 1.76
N GLN A 334 -5.70 -23.34 2.67
CA GLN A 334 -6.12 -21.98 3.00
C GLN A 334 -5.19 -20.93 2.37
N ALA A 335 -5.78 -19.88 1.80
CA ALA A 335 -5.03 -18.71 1.35
C ALA A 335 -4.35 -18.03 2.54
N MET A 336 -3.19 -17.42 2.32
CA MET A 336 -2.41 -16.75 3.38
C MET A 336 -1.92 -17.69 4.50
N GLN A 337 -1.94 -19.01 4.27
CA GLN A 337 -1.35 -20.01 5.17
C GLN A 337 -0.62 -21.09 4.37
N ASP A 338 -1.30 -21.65 3.36
CA ASP A 338 -0.77 -22.71 2.50
C ASP A 338 -0.34 -22.18 1.13
N TYR A 339 -0.97 -21.11 0.64
CA TYR A 339 -0.61 -20.51 -0.63
C TYR A 339 -0.77 -18.98 -0.63
N PHE A 340 0.14 -18.33 -1.34
CA PHE A 340 0.34 -16.88 -1.36
C PHE A 340 0.48 -16.41 -2.80
N PHE A 341 -0.43 -15.54 -3.25
CA PHE A 341 -0.37 -14.99 -4.61
C PHE A 341 0.56 -13.79 -4.65
N PHE A 342 1.60 -13.85 -5.47
CA PHE A 342 2.54 -12.76 -5.75
C PHE A 342 2.20 -12.02 -7.06
N CYS A 343 0.95 -12.10 -7.51
CA CYS A 343 0.56 -11.65 -8.85
C CYS A 343 -0.93 -11.38 -9.05
#